data_AF-A0A0F7HMY2-F1
#
_entry.id   AF-A0A0F7HMY2-F1
#
_cell.length_a   1.000
_cell.length_b   1.000
_cell.length_c   1.000
_cell.angle_alpha   90.00
_cell.angle_beta   90.00
_cell.angle_gamma   90.00
#
_symmetry.space_group_name_H-M   'P 1'
#
loop_
_entity.id
_entity.type
_entity.pdbx_description
1 polymer ?
#
loop_
_entity_poly.entity_id
_entity_poly.type
_entity_poly.pdbx_seq_one_letter_code
_entity_poly.pdbx_strand_id
1 'polypeptide(L)' 'MTLFTGLLHRKHLYKDGERFATMIPGAETVSITQHMYHMVMNQKRMTMTYTDYEQWLKDNNYEERETG' A
#
# COMPACT_ATOMS: atom_id res chain seq x y z
N MET A 1 11.59 5.29 -21.60
CA MET A 1 10.18 5.67 -21.33
C MET A 1 9.46 4.39 -20.92
N THR A 2 9.53 4.05 -19.64
CA THR A 2 9.21 2.70 -19.15
C THR A 2 7.73 2.61 -18.83
N LEU A 3 6.98 2.04 -19.76
CA LEU A 3 5.53 1.81 -19.65
C LEU A 3 5.24 0.77 -18.55
N PHE A 4 4.40 1.17 -17.58
CA PHE A 4 3.46 0.32 -16.84
C PHE A 4 4.02 -0.90 -16.07
N THR A 5 4.84 -0.68 -15.04
CA THR A 5 5.04 -1.69 -13.97
C THR A 5 3.98 -1.62 -12.86
N GLY A 6 3.08 -0.62 -12.90
CA GLY A 6 2.04 -0.41 -11.89
C GLY A 6 0.95 -1.49 -11.78
N LEU A 7 0.91 -2.46 -12.71
CA LEU A 7 -0.08 -3.55 -12.71
C LEU A 7 0.40 -4.87 -12.09
N LEU A 8 1.70 -5.05 -11.81
CA LEU A 8 2.23 -6.37 -11.40
C LEU A 8 2.91 -6.43 -10.03
N HIS A 9 3.25 -5.30 -9.40
CA HIS A 9 3.99 -5.29 -8.12
C HIS A 9 3.16 -4.71 -6.97
N ARG A 10 1.94 -5.22 -6.78
CA ARG A 10 1.21 -4.93 -5.54
C ARG A 10 2.00 -5.49 -4.36
N LYS A 11 2.17 -4.69 -3.31
CA LYS A 11 2.75 -5.17 -2.04
C LYS A 11 1.68 -5.19 -0.96
N HIS A 12 1.86 -6.06 0.02
CA HIS A 12 1.03 -6.10 1.20
C HIS A 12 1.74 -5.44 2.36
N LEU A 13 0.99 -4.64 3.11
CA LEU A 13 1.42 -3.98 4.32
C LEU A 13 1.01 -4.81 5.52
N TYR A 14 1.99 -5.11 6.37
CA TYR A 14 1.82 -5.87 7.60
C TYR A 14 2.14 -5.00 8.81
N LYS A 15 1.40 -5.22 9.90
CA LYS A 15 1.69 -4.66 11.22
C LYS A 15 1.49 -5.76 12.24
N ASP A 16 2.47 -5.96 13.12
CA ASP A 16 2.41 -6.96 14.19
C ASP A 16 2.05 -8.38 13.70
N GLY A 17 2.46 -8.72 12.46
CA GLY A 17 2.18 -10.01 11.83
C GLY A 17 0.83 -10.10 11.07
N GLU A 18 -0.04 -9.10 11.18
CA GLU A 18 -1.33 -9.07 10.50
C GLU A 18 -1.30 -8.19 9.24
N ARG A 19 -2.01 -8.63 8.18
CA ARG A 19 -2.10 -7.87 6.93
C ARG A 19 -3.06 -6.69 7.09
N PHE A 20 -2.52 -5.48 7.06
CA PHE A 20 -3.25 -4.23 7.22
C PHE A 20 -3.84 -3.68 5.92
N ALA A 21 -3.04 -3.62 4.85
CA ALA A 21 -3.44 -2.97 3.60
C ALA A 21 -2.74 -3.56 2.37
N THR A 22 -3.24 -3.23 1.20
CA THR A 22 -2.53 -3.44 -0.08
C THR A 22 -2.03 -2.10 -0.59
N MET A 23 -0.76 -2.08 -0.93
CA MET A 23 -0.09 -1.00 -1.63
C MET A 23 -0.15 -1.23 -3.14
N ILE A 24 -0.57 -0.21 -3.87
CA ILE A 24 -0.68 -0.20 -5.33
C ILE A 24 0.24 0.91 -5.84
N PRO A 25 1.35 0.57 -6.52
CA PRO A 25 2.28 1.56 -7.04
C PRO A 25 1.71 2.26 -8.28
N GLY A 26 1.81 3.59 -8.31
CA GLY A 26 1.57 4.43 -9.48
C GLY A 26 2.89 5.00 -10.04
N ALA A 27 2.78 5.95 -10.98
CA ALA A 27 3.96 6.54 -11.63
C ALA A 27 4.83 7.36 -10.65
N GLU A 28 4.20 8.20 -9.84
CA GLU A 28 4.89 9.09 -8.87
C GLU A 28 4.32 8.96 -7.44
N THR A 29 3.20 8.24 -7.33
CA THR A 29 2.40 8.14 -6.10
C THR A 29 2.10 6.70 -5.79
N VAL A 30 1.91 6.41 -4.52
CA VAL A 30 1.44 5.14 -4.01
C VAL A 30 -0.01 5.28 -3.58
N SER A 31 -0.84 4.28 -3.90
CA SER A 31 -2.20 4.16 -3.37
C SER A 31 -2.27 3.02 -2.37
N ILE A 32 -2.73 3.30 -1.16
CA ILE A 32 -2.95 2.32 -0.10
C ILE A 32 -4.45 2.06 0.02
N THR A 33 -4.82 0.79 -0.12
CA THR A 33 -6.19 0.31 0.08
C THR A 33 -6.20 -0.55 1.34
N GLN A 34 -6.81 -0.03 2.41
CA GLN A 34 -6.91 -0.75 3.68
C GLN A 34 -7.78 -2.01 3.53
N HIS A 35 -7.34 -3.12 4.11
CA HIS A 35 -8.14 -4.33 4.21
C HIS A 35 -9.12 -4.17 5.38
N MET A 36 -10.24 -3.49 5.13
CA MET A 36 -11.38 -3.56 6.04
C MET A 36 -12.11 -4.87 5.75
N TYR A 37 -12.49 -5.61 6.79
CA TYR A 37 -13.44 -6.72 6.68
C TYR A 37 -14.58 -6.27 5.76
N HIS A 38 -14.80 -7.00 4.67
CA HIS A 38 -15.62 -6.65 3.50
C HIS A 38 -17.07 -6.22 3.78
N MET A 39 -17.53 -6.17 5.02
CA MET A 39 -18.94 -6.00 5.35
C MET A 39 -19.38 -4.57 5.67
N VAL A 40 -18.50 -3.63 6.05
CA VAL A 40 -19.00 -2.32 6.48
C VAL A 40 -17.99 -1.20 6.18
N MET A 41 -18.40 -0.28 5.31
CA MET A 41 -17.86 1.08 5.08
C MET A 41 -16.82 1.28 3.97
N ASN A 42 -17.07 2.38 3.24
CA ASN A 42 -16.21 3.06 2.28
C ASN A 42 -14.73 2.67 2.36
N GLN A 43 -14.22 2.06 1.29
CA GLN A 43 -12.80 1.81 1.13
C GLN A 43 -12.06 3.16 1.18
N LYS A 44 -11.47 3.48 2.32
CA LYS A 44 -10.67 4.68 2.49
C LYS A 44 -9.34 4.46 1.77
N ARG A 45 -9.29 4.83 0.49
CA ARG A 45 -8.08 4.83 -0.32
C ARG A 45 -7.25 6.06 0.06
N MET A 46 -6.00 5.84 0.44
CA MET A 46 -5.04 6.92 0.69
C MET A 46 -4.05 6.97 -0.47
N THR A 47 -3.81 8.14 -1.03
CA THR A 47 -2.81 8.34 -2.09
C THR A 47 -1.78 9.35 -1.60
N MET A 48 -0.50 9.02 -1.73
CA MET A 48 0.62 9.85 -1.27
C MET A 48 1.84 9.66 -2.17
N THR A 49 2.83 10.56 -2.09
CA THR A 49 4.08 10.40 -2.85
C THR A 49 4.90 9.24 -2.29
N TYR A 50 5.88 8.74 -3.06
CA TYR A 50 6.81 7.72 -2.56
C TYR A 50 7.60 8.19 -1.33
N THR A 51 7.97 9.47 -1.27
CA THR A 51 8.67 10.06 -0.12
C THR A 51 7.80 10.05 1.13
N ASP A 52 6.55 10.51 1.02
CA ASP A 52 5.61 10.50 2.14
C ASP A 52 5.29 9.08 2.60
N TYR A 53 5.22 8.15 1.65
CA TYR A 53 4.98 6.74 1.90
C TYR A 53 6.10 6.09 2.74
N GLU A 54 7.36 6.31 2.37
CA GLU A 54 8.50 5.77 3.13
C GLU A 54 8.53 6.30 4.57
N GLN A 55 8.21 7.57 4.76
CA GLN A 55 8.11 8.16 6.10
C GLN A 55 6.93 7.55 6.87
N TRP A 56 5.77 7.46 6.24
CA TRP A 56 4.56 6.89 6.84
C TRP A 56 4.75 5.43 7.28
N LEU A 57 5.48 4.62 6.50
CA LEU A 57 5.83 3.24 6.89
C LEU A 57 6.65 3.21 8.18
N LYS A 58 7.68 4.06 8.28
CA LYS A 58 8.56 4.14 9.46
C LYS A 58 7.81 4.62 10.69
N ASP A 59 7.02 5.68 10.55
CA ASP A 59 6.28 6.29 11.65
C ASP A 59 5.24 5.34 12.26
N ASN A 60 4.70 4.42 11.45
CA ASN A 60 3.66 3.49 11.87
C ASN A 60 4.16 2.05 12.08
N ASN A 61 5.46 1.80 11.84
CA ASN A 61 6.13 0.50 11.92
C ASN A 61 5.46 -0.57 11.04
N TYR A 62 5.19 -0.24 9.77
CA TYR A 62 4.65 -1.18 8.79
C TYR A 62 5.76 -1.92 8.04
N GLU A 63 5.54 -3.21 7.78
CA GLU A 63 6.40 -4.02 6.93
C GLU A 63 5.77 -4.21 5.54
N GLU A 64 6.55 -4.01 4.48
CA GLU A 64 6.14 -4.38 3.13
C GLU A 64 6.54 -5.83 2.81
N ARG A 65 5.62 -6.60 2.21
CA ARG A 65 5.91 -7.93 1.68
C ARG A 65 5.40 -8.07 0.25
N GLU A 66 6.20 -8.66 -0.62
CA GLU A 66 5.76 -9.02 -1.97
C GLU A 66 4.80 -10.21 -1.91
N THR A 67 3.79 -10.22 -2.78
CA THR A 67 3.03 -11.44 -3.05
C THR A 67 3.85 -12.34 -3.95
N GLY A 68 4.28 -13.49 -3.42
CA GLY A 68 4.74 -14.61 -4.24
C GLY A 68 3.63 -15.19 -5.13
#